data_AF-A0A0X3PP13-F1
#
_entry.id   AF-A0A0X3PP13-F1
#
_cell.length_a   1.000
_cell.length_b   1.000
_cell.length_c   1.000
_cell.angle_alpha   90.00
_cell.angle_beta   90.00
_cell.angle_gamma   90.00
#
_symmetry.space_group_name_H-M   'P 1'
#
loop_
_entity.id
_entity.type
_entity.pdbx_description
1 polymer ?
#
loop_
_entity_poly.entity_id
_entity_poly.type
_entity_poly.pdbx_seq_one_letter_code
_entity_poly.pdbx_strand_id
1 'polypeptide(L)'
;YPGPVLRPVLQKLETRVFTKHRPIFWVRYVDDTFVVLKRETVTEFHALLNSIYPDIQFTMEAEANSQMAFLDVLVHRKTDGSLRTTVYRKATNTRQVLSYQSNHPLCHKRSCVRTLYKRAETHCSEKGDKAAELHYLQRMFISNGYPRSFIERSRQPRQVIRPVIEPLKVWRAMPYIENVSEAV
;
A
#
# COMPACT_ATOMS: atom_id res chain seq x y z
N TYR A 1 -4.40 13.39 -6.44
CA TYR A 1 -5.39 12.65 -7.25
C TYR A 1 -5.08 12.90 -8.71
N PRO A 2 -4.50 11.93 -9.45
CA PRO A 2 -4.50 12.01 -10.90
C PRO A 2 -5.96 12.11 -11.34
N GLY A 3 -6.30 13.19 -12.04
CA GLY A 3 -7.68 13.61 -12.24
C GLY A 3 -8.52 12.62 -13.05
N PRO A 4 -9.86 12.80 -13.11
CA PRO A 4 -10.80 11.94 -13.85
C PRO A 4 -10.47 11.78 -15.35
N VAL A 5 -9.56 12.58 -15.89
CA VAL A 5 -9.12 12.58 -17.30
C VAL A 5 -8.08 11.49 -17.61
N LEU A 6 -7.24 11.08 -16.65
CA LEU A 6 -6.17 10.12 -16.95
C LEU A 6 -6.71 8.73 -17.26
N ARG A 7 -7.76 8.32 -16.55
CA ARG A 7 -8.41 7.02 -16.72
C ARG A 7 -8.88 6.75 -18.17
N PRO A 8 -9.70 7.61 -18.80
CA PRO A 8 -10.15 7.37 -20.18
C PRO A 8 -9.01 7.42 -21.20
N VAL A 9 -7.96 8.21 -20.95
CA VAL A 9 -6.78 8.27 -21.83
C VAL A 9 -6.01 6.95 -21.78
N LEU A 10 -5.68 6.45 -20.59
CA LEU A 10 -5.00 5.16 -20.43
C LEU A 10 -5.84 3.99 -20.97
N GLN A 11 -7.17 4.03 -20.84
CA GLN A 11 -8.04 3.00 -21.40
C GLN A 11 -8.01 2.95 -22.95
N LYS A 12 -7.99 4.14 -23.60
CA LYS A 12 -7.81 4.22 -25.05
C LYS A 12 -6.43 3.74 -25.50
N LEU A 13 -5.40 4.07 -24.73
CA LEU A 13 -4.04 3.58 -24.96
C LEU A 13 -4.00 2.05 -24.89
N GLU A 14 -4.51 1.46 -23.82
CA GLU A 14 -4.56 0.00 -23.60
C GLU A 14 -5.21 -0.71 -24.81
N THR A 15 -6.33 -0.17 -25.31
CA THR A 15 -7.04 -0.74 -26.47
C THR A 15 -6.17 -0.73 -27.74
N ARG A 16 -5.37 0.33 -27.95
CA ARG A 16 -4.46 0.44 -29.10
C ARG A 16 -3.20 -0.42 -28.97
N VAL A 17 -2.70 -0.61 -27.75
CA VAL A 17 -1.53 -1.46 -27.49
C VAL A 17 -1.90 -2.93 -27.69
N PHE A 18 -3.03 -3.35 -27.11
CA PHE A 18 -3.41 -4.76 -27.06
C PHE A 18 -3.83 -5.34 -28.42
N THR A 19 -4.12 -4.50 -29.42
CA THR A 19 -4.29 -4.97 -30.81
C THR A 19 -2.97 -5.38 -31.46
N LYS A 20 -1.85 -4.78 -31.05
CA LYS A 20 -0.51 -5.07 -31.59
C LYS A 20 0.25 -6.10 -30.75
N HIS A 21 0.21 -5.95 -29.44
CA HIS A 21 0.92 -6.81 -28.52
C HIS A 21 0.09 -7.07 -27.26
N ARG A 22 -0.22 -8.34 -27.00
CA ARG A 22 -1.05 -8.73 -25.87
C ARG A 22 -0.18 -9.25 -24.72
N PRO A 23 -0.12 -8.56 -23.58
CA PRO A 23 0.61 -9.05 -22.41
C PRO A 23 -0.05 -10.31 -21.83
N ILE A 24 0.76 -11.14 -21.15
CA ILE A 24 0.27 -12.33 -20.43
C ILE A 24 -0.62 -11.89 -19.28
N PHE A 25 -0.23 -10.80 -18.60
CA PHE A 25 -0.98 -10.19 -17.52
C PHE A 25 -0.81 -8.68 -17.56
N TRP A 26 -1.88 -7.95 -17.30
CA TRP A 26 -1.89 -6.49 -17.18
C TRP A 26 -2.85 -6.09 -16.07
N VAL A 27 -2.36 -5.35 -15.08
CA VAL A 27 -3.18 -4.69 -14.07
C VAL A 27 -2.72 -3.26 -13.90
N ARG A 28 -3.66 -2.37 -13.56
CA ARG A 28 -3.40 -0.94 -13.39
C ARG A 28 -4.01 -0.43 -12.10
N TYR A 29 -3.25 0.41 -11.40
CA TYR A 29 -3.70 1.21 -10.26
C TYR A 29 -3.49 2.68 -10.57
N VAL A 30 -4.57 3.37 -10.94
CA VAL A 30 -4.54 4.76 -11.40
C VAL A 30 -3.57 4.92 -12.59
N ASP A 31 -2.37 5.44 -12.37
CA ASP A 31 -1.29 5.66 -13.32
C ASP A 31 -0.23 4.53 -13.35
N ASP A 32 -0.12 3.75 -12.28
CA ASP A 32 0.85 2.65 -12.17
C ASP A 32 0.34 1.38 -12.86
N THR A 33 1.18 0.73 -13.66
CA THR A 33 0.86 -0.55 -14.33
C THR A 33 1.82 -1.65 -13.91
N PHE A 34 1.30 -2.87 -13.79
CA PHE A 34 2.09 -4.08 -13.60
C PHE A 34 1.79 -5.05 -14.73
N VAL A 35 2.86 -5.49 -15.41
CA VAL A 35 2.74 -6.19 -16.69
C VAL A 35 3.63 -7.41 -16.69
N VAL A 36 3.09 -8.55 -17.14
CA VAL A 36 3.85 -9.78 -17.38
C VAL A 36 3.95 -10.01 -18.87
N LEU A 37 5.19 -10.09 -19.35
CA LEU A 37 5.58 -10.22 -20.76
C LEU A 37 6.72 -11.22 -20.90
N LYS A 38 6.97 -11.66 -22.13
CA LYS A 38 8.21 -12.38 -22.45
C LYS A 38 9.38 -11.40 -22.38
N ARG A 39 10.53 -11.83 -21.86
CA ARG A 39 11.66 -10.94 -21.55
C ARG A 39 12.20 -10.22 -22.79
N GLU A 40 12.19 -10.90 -23.93
CA GLU A 40 12.63 -10.39 -25.22
C GLU A 40 11.71 -9.32 -25.81
N THR A 41 10.44 -9.23 -25.41
CA THR A 41 9.47 -8.26 -25.96
C THR A 41 9.32 -7.02 -25.09
N VAL A 42 9.96 -6.98 -23.92
CA VAL A 42 9.80 -5.89 -22.92
C VAL A 42 10.20 -4.53 -23.49
N THR A 43 11.35 -4.44 -24.16
CA THR A 43 11.87 -3.18 -24.72
C THR A 43 11.02 -2.68 -25.88
N GLU A 44 10.61 -3.58 -26.78
CA GLU A 44 9.71 -3.25 -27.89
C GLU A 44 8.35 -2.78 -27.38
N PHE A 45 7.79 -3.47 -26.38
CA PHE A 45 6.53 -3.10 -25.78
C PHE A 45 6.57 -1.73 -25.10
N HIS A 46 7.67 -1.43 -24.39
CA HIS A 46 7.88 -0.11 -23.78
C HIS A 46 7.98 1.00 -24.83
N ALA A 47 8.72 0.77 -25.94
CA ALA A 47 8.78 1.71 -27.05
C ALA A 47 7.39 1.90 -27.71
N LEU A 48 6.61 0.82 -27.86
CA LEU A 48 5.25 0.89 -28.36
C LEU A 48 4.35 1.77 -27.47
N LEU A 49 4.40 1.59 -26.14
CA LEU A 49 3.65 2.42 -25.19
C LEU A 49 3.93 3.92 -25.39
N ASN A 50 5.20 4.28 -25.50
CA ASN A 50 5.65 5.67 -25.66
C ASN A 50 5.41 6.25 -27.06
N SER A 51 5.15 5.40 -28.06
CA SER A 51 4.85 5.83 -29.43
C SER A 51 3.41 6.29 -29.65
N ILE A 52 2.47 5.90 -28.78
CA ILE A 52 1.03 6.11 -29.02
C ILE A 52 0.60 7.55 -28.75
N TYR A 53 1.07 8.13 -27.65
CA TYR A 53 0.78 9.50 -27.26
C TYR A 53 2.09 10.21 -26.94
N PRO A 54 2.57 11.13 -27.80
CA PRO A 54 3.84 11.83 -27.60
C PRO A 54 3.92 12.56 -26.24
N ASP A 55 2.78 13.06 -25.77
CA ASP A 55 2.66 13.82 -24.52
C ASP A 55 2.70 12.94 -23.25
N ILE A 56 2.66 11.61 -23.40
CA ILE A 56 2.67 10.66 -22.28
C ILE A 56 3.88 9.74 -22.42
N GLN A 57 4.81 9.86 -21.48
CA GLN A 57 5.99 9.02 -21.43
C GLN A 57 5.91 8.08 -20.22
N PHE A 58 5.91 6.79 -20.49
CA PHE A 58 6.01 5.73 -19.50
C PHE A 58 7.46 5.52 -19.10
N THR A 59 7.70 5.45 -17.80
CA THR A 59 8.91 4.87 -17.23
C THR A 59 8.71 3.38 -16.98
N MET A 60 9.77 2.60 -17.05
CA MET A 60 9.70 1.15 -16.84
C MET A 60 10.75 0.72 -15.81
N GLU A 61 10.30 -0.05 -14.83
CA GLU A 61 11.16 -0.83 -13.93
C GLU A 61 11.08 -2.29 -14.35
N ALA A 62 12.24 -2.93 -14.57
CA ALA A 62 12.32 -4.33 -14.95
C ALA A 62 12.58 -5.23 -13.73
N GLU A 63 12.12 -6.47 -13.81
CA GLU A 63 12.31 -7.47 -12.75
C GLU A 63 13.81 -7.73 -12.55
N ALA A 64 14.27 -7.60 -11.30
CA ALA A 64 15.64 -7.86 -10.90
C ALA A 64 15.66 -8.92 -9.79
N ASN A 65 16.56 -9.91 -9.88
CA ASN A 65 16.68 -10.98 -8.88
C ASN A 65 15.35 -11.72 -8.59
N SER A 66 14.55 -11.95 -9.63
CA SER A 66 13.21 -12.55 -9.55
C SER A 66 12.24 -11.76 -8.65
N GLN A 67 12.45 -10.45 -8.50
CA GLN A 67 11.66 -9.57 -7.65
C GLN A 67 11.32 -8.27 -8.39
N MET A 68 10.16 -7.72 -8.07
CA MET A 68 9.72 -6.42 -8.55
C MET A 68 8.78 -5.77 -7.53
N ALA A 69 8.99 -4.48 -7.27
CA ALA A 69 8.08 -3.71 -6.44
C ALA A 69 6.87 -3.25 -7.26
N PHE A 70 5.67 -3.30 -6.66
CA PHE A 70 4.47 -2.71 -7.21
C PHE A 70 3.64 -2.12 -6.06
N LEU A 71 3.47 -0.79 -6.06
CA LEU A 71 2.86 -0.03 -4.97
C LEU A 71 3.50 -0.39 -3.60
N ASP A 72 2.70 -0.90 -2.68
CA ASP A 72 3.07 -1.29 -1.32
C ASP A 72 3.51 -2.76 -1.20
N VAL A 73 3.60 -3.48 -2.33
CA VAL A 73 3.86 -4.93 -2.40
C VAL A 73 5.17 -5.21 -3.14
N LEU A 74 5.97 -6.14 -2.61
CA LEU A 74 7.13 -6.71 -3.29
C LEU A 74 6.73 -8.08 -3.81
N VAL A 75 6.70 -8.21 -5.12
CA VAL A 75 6.35 -9.42 -5.84
C VAL A 75 7.61 -10.24 -6.08
N HIS A 76 7.56 -11.52 -5.73
CA HIS A 76 8.63 -12.50 -5.91
C HIS A 76 8.14 -13.55 -6.91
N ARG A 77 8.92 -13.82 -7.95
CA ARG A 77 8.69 -14.95 -8.84
C ARG A 77 9.41 -16.19 -8.31
N LYS A 78 8.65 -17.25 -8.05
CA LYS A 78 9.19 -18.55 -7.66
C LYS A 78 9.73 -19.32 -8.86
N THR A 79 10.48 -20.38 -8.58
CA THR A 79 11.04 -21.29 -9.59
C THR A 79 9.97 -22.04 -10.38
N ASP A 80 8.80 -22.28 -9.78
CA ASP A 80 7.64 -22.90 -10.43
C ASP A 80 6.80 -21.92 -11.27
N GLY A 81 7.21 -20.64 -11.35
CA GLY A 81 6.50 -19.59 -12.05
C GLY A 81 5.36 -18.94 -11.26
N SER A 82 5.02 -19.45 -10.07
CA SER A 82 4.02 -18.82 -9.21
C SER A 82 4.56 -17.54 -8.56
N LEU A 83 3.65 -16.66 -8.15
CA LEU A 83 3.98 -15.39 -7.50
C LEU A 83 3.77 -15.49 -5.99
N ARG A 84 4.71 -14.92 -5.24
CA ARG A 84 4.63 -14.70 -3.79
C ARG A 84 4.76 -13.22 -3.52
N THR A 85 3.99 -12.70 -2.57
CA THR A 85 3.99 -11.27 -2.26
C THR A 85 4.37 -11.02 -0.80
N THR A 86 5.09 -9.91 -0.58
CA THR A 86 5.50 -9.43 0.74
C THR A 86 5.31 -7.91 0.82
N VAL A 87 5.39 -7.35 2.02
CA VAL A 87 5.30 -5.90 2.22
C VAL A 87 6.56 -5.20 1.67
N TYR A 88 6.39 -4.34 0.66
CA TYR A 88 7.49 -3.53 0.14
C TYR A 88 7.78 -2.33 1.04
N ARG A 89 9.06 -2.06 1.29
CA ARG A 89 9.53 -0.87 2.00
C ARG A 89 10.60 -0.21 1.15
N LYS A 90 10.39 1.06 0.77
CA LYS A 90 11.40 1.85 0.07
C LYS A 90 12.67 1.96 0.92
N ALA A 91 13.82 2.13 0.26
CA ALA A 91 15.11 2.31 0.94
C ALA A 91 15.12 3.51 1.91
N THR A 92 14.29 4.52 1.65
CA THR A 92 14.10 5.70 2.49
C THR A 92 13.22 5.47 3.72
N ASN A 93 12.72 4.25 3.95
CA ASN A 93 11.89 3.95 5.11
C ASN A 93 12.72 4.01 6.41
N THR A 94 12.47 5.03 7.23
CA THR A 94 13.16 5.25 8.51
C THR A 94 12.66 4.36 9.65
N ARG A 95 11.62 3.54 9.41
CA ARG A 95 10.92 2.74 10.42
C ARG A 95 10.29 3.55 11.56
N GLN A 96 10.21 4.87 11.39
CA GLN A 96 9.55 5.76 12.32
C GLN A 96 8.05 5.75 12.04
N VAL A 97 7.28 5.62 13.12
CA VAL A 97 5.83 5.84 13.10
C VAL A 97 5.50 6.94 14.11
N LEU A 98 4.22 7.26 14.23
CA LEU A 98 3.74 8.18 15.25
C LEU A 98 4.25 7.77 16.64
N SER A 99 5.06 8.61 17.29
CA SER A 99 5.57 8.27 18.64
C SER A 99 4.43 8.04 19.62
N TYR A 100 4.53 7.01 20.45
CA TYR A 100 3.52 6.75 21.48
C TYR A 100 3.48 7.84 22.56
N GLN A 101 4.59 8.53 22.81
CA GLN A 101 4.70 9.61 23.78
C GLN A 101 4.21 10.96 23.23
N SER A 102 3.99 11.08 21.92
CA SER A 102 3.50 12.33 21.34
C SER A 102 2.08 12.66 21.80
N ASN A 103 1.72 13.94 21.80
CA ASN A 103 0.40 14.48 22.20
C ASN A 103 -0.74 14.19 21.18
N HIS A 104 -0.63 13.09 20.43
CA HIS A 104 -1.66 12.66 19.50
C HIS A 104 -2.71 11.79 20.18
N PRO A 105 -4.00 11.93 19.80
CA PRO A 105 -5.07 11.09 20.30
C PRO A 105 -4.76 9.59 20.18
N LEU A 106 -5.18 8.81 21.19
CA LEU A 106 -4.97 7.36 21.20
C LEU A 106 -5.61 6.65 20.00
N CYS A 107 -6.67 7.20 19.42
CA CYS A 107 -7.30 6.65 18.22
C CYS A 107 -6.36 6.67 17.00
N HIS A 108 -5.52 7.70 16.84
CA HIS A 108 -4.54 7.78 15.76
C HIS A 108 -3.42 6.77 15.96
N LYS A 109 -2.88 6.68 17.18
CA LYS A 109 -1.87 5.68 17.56
C LYS A 109 -2.39 4.25 17.31
N ARG A 110 -3.65 3.98 17.66
CA ARG A 110 -4.33 2.70 17.37
C ARG A 110 -4.51 2.47 15.88
N SER A 111 -4.86 3.50 15.12
CA SER A 111 -5.01 3.42 13.67
C SER A 111 -3.69 3.04 13.00
N CYS A 112 -2.56 3.61 13.43
CA CYS A 112 -1.23 3.23 12.93
C CYS A 112 -0.98 1.71 13.09
N VAL A 113 -1.26 1.17 14.28
CA VAL A 113 -1.14 -0.27 14.54
C VAL A 113 -2.05 -1.06 13.61
N ARG A 114 -3.35 -0.75 13.59
CA ARG A 114 -4.34 -1.47 12.78
C ARG A 114 -3.98 -1.49 11.30
N THR A 115 -3.59 -0.34 10.75
CA THR A 115 -3.29 -0.20 9.32
C THR A 115 -2.08 -1.02 8.92
N LEU A 116 -0.97 -0.97 9.68
CA LEU A 116 0.22 -1.74 9.34
C LEU A 116 0.02 -3.25 9.52
N TYR A 117 -0.68 -3.67 10.58
CA TYR A 117 -1.01 -5.09 10.75
C TYR A 117 -1.99 -5.57 9.66
N LYS A 118 -2.98 -4.77 9.29
CA LYS A 118 -3.90 -5.11 8.19
C LYS A 118 -3.15 -5.20 6.85
N ARG A 119 -2.16 -4.35 6.63
CA ARG A 119 -1.29 -4.41 5.45
C ARG A 119 -0.51 -5.72 5.40
N ALA A 120 0.09 -6.16 6.51
CA ALA A 120 0.75 -7.47 6.59
C ALA A 120 -0.22 -8.63 6.24
N GLU A 121 -1.47 -8.54 6.70
CA GLU A 121 -2.49 -9.55 6.42
C GLU A 121 -2.89 -9.63 4.94
N THR A 122 -2.97 -8.49 4.25
CA THR A 122 -3.44 -8.42 2.86
C THR A 122 -2.32 -8.50 1.83
N HIS A 123 -1.10 -8.10 2.17
CA HIS A 123 0.02 -8.00 1.22
C HIS A 123 0.92 -9.23 1.24
N CYS A 124 0.98 -9.98 2.35
CA CYS A 124 1.72 -11.23 2.41
C CYS A 124 0.86 -12.40 1.96
N SER A 125 1.27 -13.08 0.88
CA SER A 125 0.53 -14.24 0.36
C SER A 125 0.77 -15.51 1.18
N GLU A 126 1.97 -15.67 1.74
CA GLU A 126 2.38 -16.86 2.48
C GLU A 126 2.32 -16.68 3.99
N LYS A 127 1.99 -17.77 4.69
CA LYS A 127 1.91 -17.78 6.16
C LYS A 127 3.24 -17.45 6.82
N GLY A 128 4.35 -17.95 6.27
CA GLY A 128 5.70 -17.70 6.78
C GLY A 128 6.08 -16.22 6.71
N ASP A 129 5.94 -15.62 5.52
CA ASP A 129 6.23 -14.19 5.30
C ASP A 129 5.32 -13.30 6.14
N LYS A 130 4.05 -13.67 6.28
CA LYS A 130 3.10 -12.98 7.16
C LYS A 130 3.57 -13.03 8.61
N ALA A 131 3.95 -14.19 9.13
CA ALA A 131 4.44 -14.32 10.50
C ALA A 131 5.71 -13.48 10.75
N ALA A 132 6.66 -13.52 9.80
CA ALA A 132 7.89 -12.72 9.86
C ALA A 132 7.58 -11.20 9.87
N GLU A 133 6.65 -10.77 9.02
CA GLU A 133 6.20 -9.39 8.93
C GLU A 133 5.48 -8.93 10.22
N LEU A 134 4.61 -9.76 10.78
CA LEU A 134 3.93 -9.46 12.06
C LEU A 134 4.93 -9.32 13.21
N HIS A 135 5.96 -10.18 13.25
CA HIS A 135 7.03 -10.10 14.23
C HIS A 135 7.88 -8.82 14.04
N TYR A 136 8.19 -8.47 12.79
CA TYR A 136 8.85 -7.21 12.47
C TYR A 136 8.05 -6.01 12.98
N LEU A 137 6.74 -5.95 12.70
CA LEU A 137 5.88 -4.86 13.13
C LEU A 137 5.81 -4.74 14.65
N GLN A 138 5.73 -5.87 15.37
CA GLN A 138 5.70 -5.86 16.82
C GLN A 138 6.97 -5.20 17.39
N ARG A 139 8.15 -5.59 16.89
CA ARG A 139 9.44 -5.00 17.30
C ARG A 139 9.50 -3.51 16.95
N MET A 140 9.07 -3.15 15.74
CA MET A 140 9.05 -1.76 15.28
C MET A 140 8.14 -0.87 16.14
N PHE A 141 6.95 -1.34 16.54
CA PHE A 141 6.09 -0.55 17.42
C PHE A 141 6.68 -0.41 18.83
N ILE A 142 7.28 -1.47 19.38
CA ILE A 142 7.97 -1.41 20.67
C ILE A 142 9.12 -0.39 20.63
N SER A 143 9.92 -0.36 19.57
CA SER A 143 11.00 0.62 19.41
C SER A 143 10.49 2.06 19.26
N ASN A 144 9.24 2.26 18.82
CA ASN A 144 8.57 3.56 18.77
C ASN A 144 7.79 3.88 20.06
N GLY A 145 8.03 3.14 21.15
CA GLY A 145 7.50 3.43 22.48
C GLY A 145 6.11 2.86 22.77
N TYR A 146 5.55 2.02 21.90
CA TYR A 146 4.20 1.47 22.10
C TYR A 146 4.21 0.33 23.13
N PRO A 147 3.33 0.38 24.15
CA PRO A 147 3.16 -0.73 25.09
C PRO A 147 2.66 -2.00 24.38
N ARG A 148 3.20 -3.17 24.74
CA ARG A 148 2.78 -4.47 24.17
C ARG A 148 1.28 -4.71 24.28
N SER A 149 0.70 -4.42 25.45
CA SER A 149 -0.74 -4.55 25.68
C SER A 149 -1.58 -3.66 24.77
N PHE A 150 -1.08 -2.46 24.43
CA PHE A 150 -1.75 -1.54 23.51
C PHE A 150 -1.72 -2.08 22.07
N ILE A 151 -0.58 -2.64 21.64
CA ILE A 151 -0.44 -3.25 20.31
C ILE A 151 -1.43 -4.42 20.18
N GLU A 152 -1.41 -5.37 21.13
CA GLU A 152 -2.27 -6.55 21.07
C GLU A 152 -3.76 -6.20 21.10
N ARG A 153 -4.17 -5.27 21.97
CA ARG A 153 -5.55 -4.79 22.01
C ARG A 153 -5.97 -4.10 20.72
N SER A 154 -5.05 -3.38 20.08
CA SER A 154 -5.31 -2.65 18.84
C SER A 154 -5.51 -3.58 17.64
N ARG A 155 -4.92 -4.78 17.66
CA ARG A 155 -5.06 -5.81 16.62
C ARG A 155 -6.45 -6.44 16.62
N GLN A 156 -7.17 -6.41 17.73
CA GLN A 156 -8.48 -7.03 17.82
C GLN A 156 -9.51 -6.29 16.94
N PRO A 157 -10.42 -7.03 16.27
CA PRO A 157 -11.56 -6.42 15.58
C PRO A 157 -12.32 -5.54 16.57
N ARG A 158 -12.73 -4.35 16.13
CA ARG A 158 -13.65 -3.54 16.93
C ARG A 158 -14.98 -4.29 16.90
N GLN A 159 -15.54 -4.64 18.06
CA GLN A 159 -16.95 -5.01 18.10
C GLN A 159 -17.74 -3.83 17.54
N VAL A 160 -18.36 -4.03 16.39
CA VAL A 160 -19.24 -3.02 15.80
C VAL A 160 -20.51 -3.03 16.63
N ILE A 161 -20.53 -2.26 17.71
CA ILE A 161 -21.78 -1.85 18.32
C ILE A 161 -22.43 -0.97 17.25
N ARG A 162 -23.53 -1.43 16.64
CA ARG A 162 -24.29 -0.61 15.69
C ARG A 162 -24.75 0.64 16.44
N PRO A 163 -24.29 1.84 16.09
CA PRO A 163 -24.82 3.04 16.72
C PRO A 163 -26.27 3.20 16.26
N VAL A 164 -27.16 3.44 17.21
CA VAL A 164 -28.48 4.02 16.92
C VAL A 164 -28.22 5.31 16.14
N ILE A 165 -28.94 5.50 15.02
CA ILE A 165 -28.77 6.67 14.16
C ILE A 165 -29.24 7.90 14.93
N GLU A 166 -28.32 8.60 15.60
CA GLU A 166 -28.53 9.95 16.11
C GLU A 166 -28.21 10.98 15.00
N PRO A 167 -28.92 12.13 14.97
CA PRO A 167 -28.69 13.16 13.96
C PRO A 167 -27.23 13.64 13.95
N LEU A 168 -26.74 13.99 12.75
CA LEU A 168 -25.37 14.43 12.48
C LEU A 168 -24.96 15.61 13.39
N LYS A 169 -24.23 15.31 14.48
CA LYS A 169 -23.48 16.30 15.26
C LYS A 169 -22.29 16.78 14.44
N VAL A 170 -22.29 18.07 14.10
CA VAL A 170 -21.15 18.75 13.49
C VAL A 170 -20.08 18.94 14.57
N TRP A 171 -18.94 18.26 14.43
CA TRP A 171 -17.79 18.45 15.31
C TRP A 171 -16.82 19.43 14.67
N ARG A 172 -16.51 20.53 15.38
CA ARG A 172 -15.36 21.38 15.04
C ARG A 172 -14.17 20.87 15.84
N ALA A 173 -13.09 20.49 15.15
CA ALA A 173 -11.88 20.04 15.80
C ALA A 173 -11.02 21.26 16.17
N MET A 174 -10.85 21.50 17.47
CA MET A 174 -9.80 22.37 17.98
C MET A 174 -8.50 21.55 18.03
N PRO A 175 -7.34 22.10 17.64
CA PRO A 175 -6.06 21.44 17.85
C PRO A 175 -5.86 21.17 19.35
N TYR A 176 -5.31 20.00 19.68
CA TYR A 176 -5.10 19.61 21.07
C TYR A 176 -4.07 20.53 21.73
N ILE A 177 -4.45 21.09 22.88
CA ILE A 177 -3.61 21.91 23.74
C ILE A 177 -3.53 21.22 25.11
N GLU A 178 -2.31 20.90 25.53
CA GLU A 178 -2.00 20.29 26.82
C GLU A 178 -2.57 21.13 27.97
N ASN A 179 -3.16 20.47 28.98
CA ASN A 179 -3.86 21.09 30.13
C ASN A 179 -5.15 21.87 29.83
N VAL A 180 -5.62 21.89 28.57
CA VAL A 180 -6.83 22.64 28.17
C VAL A 180 -7.85 21.76 27.46
N SER A 181 -7.37 20.84 26.62
CA SER A 181 -8.23 19.97 25.79
C SER A 181 -8.55 18.62 26.45
N GLU A 182 -8.20 18.45 27.73
CA GLU A 182 -8.48 17.26 28.52
C GLU A 182 -9.78 17.47 29.31
N ALA A 183 -10.61 16.43 29.41
CA ALA A 183 -11.83 16.47 30.22
C ALA A 183 -11.47 16.16 31.68
N VAL A 184 -11.91 17.03 32.60
CA VAL A 184 -11.82 16.85 34.06
C VAL A 184 -12.72 15.71 34.53
#